data_AF-A0A6A6DF34-F1
#
_entry.id   AF-A0A6A6DF34-F1
#
_cell.length_a   1.000
_cell.length_b   1.000
_cell.length_c   1.000
_cell.angle_alpha   90.00
_cell.angle_beta   90.00
_cell.angle_gamma   90.00
#
_symmetry.space_group_name_H-M   'P 1'
#
loop_
_entity.id
_entity.type
_entity.pdbx_description
1 polymer ?
#
loop_
_entity_poly.entity_id
_entity_poly.type
_entity_poly.pdbx_seq_one_letter_code
_entity_poly.pdbx_strand_id
1 'polypeptide(L)'
;MKLKIIPTKSSLQTSQPLMLLEVPTAQLTQNNSTISLHVLHEISPLIPNSDHFQHAMPPWAPSSYSLWPPTITKSQNLQHHHAFRIPAFLFEVLMRCYSSWVNSGQVAQDLVKDMTDTWISLKSSKNIKRCFDGKREWFVRLDQMSPKDSALIPGPTRSIKDVVRKLASGMKAYGVLHREADEAKVQKKEMVMHVMVNAWNASMSRGFKFRALVAPAAAQGVVLGLDAGKYDPEDFCLVAISKYRWLKPFTLPDGLTTQQVADMVQDGAHRVLLDITRSADNSLGREVHEMLIKSKFTVNVSLQ
;
A
#
# COMPACT_ATOMS: atom_id res chain seq x y z
N MET A 1 -1.18 12.14 19.39
CA MET A 1 -1.01 12.88 18.12
C MET A 1 -2.36 13.43 17.69
N LYS A 2 -2.61 14.74 17.82
CA LYS A 2 -3.79 15.41 17.24
C LYS A 2 -3.38 15.96 15.88
N LEU A 3 -3.86 15.37 14.79
CA LEU A 3 -3.75 15.97 13.47
C LEU A 3 -4.58 17.26 13.48
N LYS A 4 -3.95 18.39 13.17
CA LYS A 4 -4.67 19.66 12.95
C LYS A 4 -5.42 19.50 11.63
N ILE A 5 -6.71 19.15 11.70
CA ILE A 5 -7.61 19.17 10.54
C ILE A 5 -7.77 20.64 10.17
N ILE A 6 -7.26 21.02 9.00
CA ILE A 6 -7.42 22.37 8.45
C ILE A 6 -8.79 22.38 7.75
N PRO A 7 -9.77 23.15 8.23
CA PRO A 7 -11.05 23.26 7.53
C PRO A 7 -10.83 24.06 6.23
N THR A 8 -11.09 23.43 5.09
CA THR A 8 -11.09 24.10 3.78
C THR A 8 -12.39 24.89 3.64
N LYS A 9 -12.31 26.22 3.70
CA LYS A 9 -13.37 27.09 3.19
C LYS A 9 -13.32 27.10 1.67
N SER A 10 -14.51 27.01 1.10
CA SER A 10 -14.84 27.23 -0.31
C SER A 10 -14.10 28.43 -0.90
N SER A 11 -13.56 28.24 -2.11
CA SER A 11 -13.00 29.26 -2.99
C SER A 11 -11.97 30.19 -2.34
N LEU A 12 -10.68 29.88 -2.50
CA LEU A 12 -9.63 30.87 -2.75
C LEU A 12 -8.30 30.17 -3.02
N GLN A 13 -7.71 30.49 -4.16
CA GLN A 13 -6.28 30.37 -4.42
C GLN A 13 -5.51 30.92 -3.22
N THR A 14 -4.83 30.08 -2.44
CA THR A 14 -3.63 30.48 -1.71
C THR A 14 -2.82 29.23 -1.37
N SER A 15 -1.66 29.14 -2.00
CA SER A 15 -0.52 28.33 -1.58
C SER A 15 -0.13 28.69 -0.15
N GLN A 16 -0.64 27.95 0.84
CA GLN A 16 -0.05 27.93 2.17
C GLN A 16 0.98 26.79 2.24
N PRO A 17 2.20 27.06 2.74
CA PRO A 17 3.21 26.02 2.91
C PRO A 17 2.75 25.01 3.97
N LEU A 18 2.73 23.73 3.59
CA LEU A 18 2.50 22.61 4.50
C LEU A 18 3.63 22.57 5.54
N MET A 19 3.36 22.99 6.78
CA MET A 19 4.33 22.88 7.86
C MET A 19 4.57 21.40 8.24
N LEU A 20 5.83 20.99 8.26
CA LEU A 20 6.25 19.76 8.93
C LEU A 20 6.02 19.92 10.44
N LEU A 21 5.04 19.19 10.99
CA LEU A 21 4.81 19.11 12.43
C LEU A 21 5.87 18.20 13.08
N GLU A 22 6.80 18.78 13.84
CA GLU A 22 7.62 18.04 14.81
C GLU A 22 6.78 17.68 16.04
N VAL A 23 6.87 16.44 16.51
CA VAL A 23 6.07 15.93 17.65
C VAL A 23 6.99 15.65 18.84
N PRO A 24 6.68 16.15 20.06
CA PRO A 24 7.47 15.89 21.27
C PRO A 24 7.53 14.42 21.68
N THR A 25 8.71 14.00 22.15
CA THR A 25 9.16 12.62 22.41
C THR A 25 8.61 11.99 23.71
N ALA A 26 7.31 12.10 24.01
CA ALA A 26 6.77 11.44 25.21
C ALA A 26 5.43 10.74 24.96
N GLN A 27 5.41 9.47 25.35
CA GLN A 27 4.26 8.54 25.45
C GLN A 27 3.83 7.82 24.16
N LEU A 28 4.54 6.74 23.81
CA LEU A 28 4.10 5.78 22.79
C LEU A 28 4.31 4.34 23.28
N THR A 29 3.22 3.70 23.67
CA THR A 29 3.14 2.25 23.87
C THR A 29 3.24 1.53 22.52
N GLN A 30 3.90 0.38 22.55
CA GLN A 30 4.11 -0.53 21.42
C GLN A 30 2.78 -1.00 20.84
N ASN A 31 2.37 -0.47 19.69
CA ASN A 31 1.54 -1.15 18.70
C ASN A 31 1.84 -0.55 17.32
N ASN A 32 2.36 -1.38 16.42
CA ASN A 32 2.95 -1.01 15.12
C ASN A 32 1.92 -0.65 14.02
N SER A 33 0.95 0.18 14.36
CA SER A 33 0.02 0.81 13.42
C SER A 33 -0.31 2.21 13.89
N THR A 34 0.36 3.22 13.31
CA THR A 34 0.18 4.64 13.62
C THR A 34 -1.10 5.18 12.99
N ILE A 35 -2.25 4.66 13.40
CA ILE A 35 -3.54 5.29 13.14
C ILE A 35 -3.92 5.90 14.49
N SER A 36 -3.88 7.24 14.61
CA SER A 36 -4.76 7.86 15.62
C SER A 36 -6.17 7.41 15.24
N LEU A 37 -6.74 6.53 16.05
CA LEU A 37 -8.07 5.98 15.83
C LEU A 37 -9.08 7.07 16.17
N HIS A 38 -9.26 8.00 15.23
CA HIS A 38 -10.37 8.93 15.29
C HIS A 38 -11.66 8.13 15.10
N VAL A 39 -12.56 8.28 16.06
CA VAL A 39 -13.87 7.64 16.03
C VAL A 39 -14.86 8.52 15.26
N LEU A 40 -15.91 7.90 14.72
CA LEU A 40 -16.84 8.59 13.81
C LEU A 40 -17.39 9.89 14.40
N HIS A 41 -17.71 9.92 15.71
CA HIS A 41 -18.25 11.10 16.38
C HIS A 41 -17.27 12.28 16.46
N GLU A 42 -15.96 12.05 16.33
CA GLU A 42 -14.95 13.11 16.25
C GLU A 42 -14.84 13.70 14.83
N ILE A 43 -15.11 12.86 13.82
CA ILE A 43 -14.91 13.20 12.40
C ILE A 43 -16.18 13.82 11.81
N SER A 44 -17.35 13.25 12.12
CA SER A 44 -18.62 13.63 11.50
C SER A 44 -19.03 15.09 11.68
N PRO A 45 -18.68 15.81 12.77
CA PRO A 45 -18.96 17.24 12.87
C PRO A 45 -18.09 18.10 11.93
N LEU A 46 -16.90 17.61 11.56
CA LEU A 46 -15.96 18.32 10.69
C LEU A 46 -16.17 17.98 9.21
N ILE A 47 -16.59 16.75 8.94
CA ILE A 47 -16.88 16.25 7.61
C ILE A 47 -18.26 15.58 7.70
N PRO A 48 -19.37 16.29 7.51
CA PRO A 48 -20.70 15.70 7.63
C PRO A 48 -20.98 14.73 6.49
N ASN A 49 -21.90 13.78 6.74
CA ASN A 49 -22.50 13.00 5.67
C ASN A 49 -23.28 13.91 4.72
N SER A 50 -23.31 13.56 3.44
CA SER A 50 -24.06 14.25 2.38
C SER A 50 -24.59 13.22 1.37
N ASP A 51 -25.36 13.68 0.39
CA ASP A 51 -25.89 12.83 -0.69
C ASP A 51 -24.78 12.16 -1.52
N HIS A 52 -23.58 12.73 -1.50
CA HIS A 52 -22.45 12.29 -2.32
C HIS A 52 -21.29 11.70 -1.51
N PHE A 53 -21.31 11.85 -0.18
CA PHE A 53 -20.27 11.33 0.71
C PHE A 53 -20.88 10.74 1.99
N GLN A 54 -20.49 9.52 2.32
CA GLN A 54 -20.91 8.83 3.55
C GLN A 54 -19.68 8.25 4.25
N HIS A 55 -19.63 8.40 5.57
CA HIS A 55 -18.62 7.70 6.36
C HIS A 55 -18.85 6.20 6.31
N ALA A 56 -17.88 5.48 5.78
CA ALA A 56 -17.88 4.03 5.71
C ALA A 56 -16.47 3.47 5.88
N MET A 57 -16.38 2.17 6.13
CA MET A 57 -15.11 1.47 6.00
C MET A 57 -14.65 1.58 4.54
N PRO A 58 -13.46 2.14 4.26
CA PRO A 58 -13.02 2.28 2.89
C PRO A 58 -12.82 0.90 2.26
N PRO A 59 -13.17 0.72 0.99
CA PRO A 59 -12.89 -0.51 0.28
C PRO A 59 -11.39 -0.72 0.14
N TRP A 60 -10.96 -1.98 0.05
CA TRP A 60 -9.55 -2.33 -0.07
C TRP A 60 -9.01 -2.23 -1.49
N ALA A 61 -9.87 -2.33 -2.51
CA ALA A 61 -9.45 -2.38 -3.90
C ALA A 61 -8.53 -1.20 -4.32
N PRO A 62 -8.75 0.07 -3.92
CA PRO A 62 -7.86 1.16 -4.31
C PRO A 62 -6.42 0.98 -3.80
N SER A 63 -6.25 0.21 -2.71
CA SER A 63 -4.93 -0.14 -2.16
C SER A 63 -4.32 -1.41 -2.77
N SER A 64 -5.03 -2.08 -3.68
CA SER A 64 -4.60 -3.32 -4.33
C SER A 64 -3.51 -3.05 -5.35
N TYR A 65 -2.32 -3.61 -5.13
CA TYR A 65 -1.18 -3.41 -6.04
C TYR A 65 -1.42 -3.90 -7.46
N SER A 66 -2.18 -4.98 -7.62
CA SER A 66 -2.49 -5.62 -8.90
C SER A 66 -3.30 -4.73 -9.83
N LEU A 67 -3.93 -3.67 -9.31
CA LEU A 67 -4.59 -2.65 -10.13
C LEU A 67 -3.62 -1.63 -10.72
N TRP A 68 -2.49 -1.37 -10.05
CA TRP A 68 -1.55 -0.32 -10.43
C TRP A 68 -0.21 -0.77 -11.06
N PRO A 69 0.01 -1.99 -11.61
CA PRO A 69 1.32 -2.38 -12.12
C PRO A 69 1.90 -1.42 -13.17
N PRO A 70 1.17 -0.98 -14.21
CA PRO A 70 1.73 -0.09 -15.22
C PRO A 70 2.18 1.25 -14.61
N THR A 71 1.34 1.86 -13.77
CA THR A 71 1.61 3.13 -13.09
C THR A 71 2.84 3.00 -12.18
N ILE A 72 2.94 1.90 -11.44
CA ILE A 72 4.05 1.67 -10.51
C ILE A 72 5.35 1.38 -11.25
N THR A 73 5.30 0.54 -12.28
CA THR A 73 6.46 0.23 -13.13
C THR A 73 7.01 1.48 -13.79
N LYS A 74 6.13 2.33 -14.34
CA LYS A 74 6.53 3.60 -14.96
C LYS A 74 7.13 4.56 -13.93
N SER A 75 6.42 4.83 -12.84
CA SER A 75 6.85 5.82 -11.84
C SER A 75 8.15 5.45 -11.11
N GLN A 76 8.42 4.16 -10.95
CA GLN A 76 9.63 3.66 -10.29
C GLN A 76 10.71 3.18 -11.27
N ASN A 77 10.50 3.36 -12.58
CA ASN A 77 11.39 2.87 -13.64
C ASN A 77 11.79 1.39 -13.45
N LEU A 78 10.81 0.53 -13.11
CA LEU A 78 11.07 -0.87 -12.78
C LEU A 78 11.35 -1.69 -14.05
N GLN A 79 12.62 -1.97 -14.30
CA GLN A 79 13.06 -2.82 -15.42
C GLN A 79 12.57 -4.27 -15.27
N HIS A 80 12.45 -4.75 -14.02
CA HIS A 80 12.02 -6.11 -13.74
C HIS A 80 10.95 -6.12 -12.64
N HIS A 81 9.76 -6.56 -13.03
CA HIS A 81 8.64 -6.80 -12.14
C HIS A 81 7.82 -7.99 -12.66
N HIS A 82 7.26 -8.78 -11.75
CA HIS A 82 6.42 -9.92 -12.09
C HIS A 82 5.25 -10.03 -11.12
N ALA A 83 4.10 -10.49 -11.62
CA ALA A 83 2.95 -10.85 -10.81
C ALA A 83 2.68 -12.34 -10.99
N PHE A 84 2.51 -13.04 -9.87
CA PHE A 84 2.17 -14.45 -9.83
C PHE A 84 0.87 -14.62 -9.05
N ARG A 85 0.02 -15.53 -9.52
CA ARG A 85 -1.14 -15.96 -8.75
C ARG A 85 -0.70 -17.07 -7.80
N ILE A 86 -1.02 -16.92 -6.51
CA ILE A 86 -0.99 -18.05 -5.57
C ILE A 86 -2.25 -18.87 -5.84
N PRO A 87 -2.13 -20.16 -6.19
CA PRO A 87 -3.27 -21.04 -6.35
C PRO A 87 -4.13 -21.08 -5.09
N ALA A 88 -5.45 -20.96 -5.23
CA ALA A 88 -6.38 -20.89 -4.10
C ALA A 88 -6.25 -22.08 -3.15
N PHE A 89 -6.02 -23.29 -3.68
CA PHE A 89 -5.86 -24.50 -2.88
C PHE A 89 -4.60 -24.50 -1.99
N LEU A 90 -3.60 -23.64 -2.26
CA LEU A 90 -2.41 -23.50 -1.41
C LEU A 90 -2.67 -22.62 -0.18
N PHE A 91 -3.82 -21.94 -0.09
CA PHE A 91 -4.16 -21.12 1.07
C PHE A 91 -4.15 -21.91 2.38
N GLU A 92 -4.82 -23.06 2.42
CA GLU A 92 -4.87 -23.89 3.63
C GLU A 92 -3.48 -24.37 4.05
N VAL A 93 -2.62 -24.67 3.09
CA VAL A 93 -1.22 -25.08 3.35
C VAL A 93 -0.42 -23.90 3.91
N LEU A 94 -0.60 -22.69 3.37
CA LEU A 94 -0.01 -21.46 3.91
C LEU A 94 -0.48 -21.19 5.34
N MET A 95 -1.77 -21.39 5.63
CA MET A 95 -2.32 -21.19 6.98
C MET A 95 -1.74 -22.21 7.96
N ARG A 96 -1.58 -23.48 7.56
CA ARG A 96 -0.88 -24.48 8.37
C ARG A 96 0.58 -24.12 8.63
N CYS A 97 1.28 -23.60 7.61
CA CYS A 97 2.65 -23.10 7.77
C CYS A 97 2.72 -21.94 8.76
N TYR A 98 1.77 -21.00 8.69
CA TYR A 98 1.66 -19.89 9.62
C TYR A 98 1.37 -20.35 11.04
N SER A 99 0.40 -21.24 11.24
CA SER A 99 0.08 -21.82 12.55
C SER A 99 1.27 -22.57 13.15
N SER A 100 2.03 -23.32 12.33
CA SER A 100 3.29 -23.95 12.77
C SER A 100 4.28 -22.91 13.28
N TRP A 101 4.46 -21.80 12.56
CA TRP A 101 5.36 -20.72 12.95
C TRP A 101 4.91 -20.02 14.23
N VAL A 102 3.63 -19.68 14.37
CA VAL A 102 3.11 -19.06 15.60
C VAL A 102 3.31 -19.96 16.81
N ASN A 103 3.09 -21.27 16.66
CA ASN A 103 3.14 -22.22 17.78
C ASN A 103 4.57 -22.61 18.18
N SER A 104 5.52 -22.66 17.24
CA SER A 104 6.85 -23.23 17.47
C SER A 104 8.02 -22.30 17.13
N GLY A 105 7.75 -21.11 16.58
CA GLY A 105 8.76 -20.23 16.00
C GLY A 105 9.37 -20.75 14.69
N GLN A 106 8.94 -21.93 14.22
CA GLN A 106 9.47 -22.60 13.03
C GLN A 106 8.36 -23.00 12.07
N VAL A 107 8.65 -22.97 10.77
CA VAL A 107 7.77 -23.57 9.75
C VAL A 107 8.31 -24.96 9.42
N ALA A 108 7.44 -25.97 9.51
CA ALA A 108 7.77 -27.34 9.13
C ALA A 108 8.37 -27.40 7.71
N GLN A 109 9.56 -27.97 7.58
CA GLN A 109 10.31 -27.94 6.32
C GLN A 109 9.62 -28.74 5.21
N ASP A 110 8.97 -29.84 5.57
CA ASP A 110 8.26 -30.70 4.63
C ASP A 110 7.06 -29.95 4.03
N LEU A 111 6.27 -29.24 4.85
CA LEU A 111 5.17 -28.41 4.36
C LEU A 111 5.65 -27.33 3.38
N VAL A 112 6.77 -26.66 3.70
CA VAL A 112 7.36 -25.66 2.82
C VAL A 112 7.82 -26.28 1.51
N LYS A 113 8.46 -27.46 1.57
CA LYS A 113 8.94 -28.19 0.40
C LYS A 113 7.77 -28.61 -0.49
N ASP A 114 6.76 -29.26 0.08
CA ASP A 114 5.59 -29.74 -0.65
C ASP A 114 4.82 -28.59 -1.30
N MET A 115 4.62 -27.49 -0.56
CA MET A 115 4.00 -26.29 -1.11
C MET A 115 4.82 -25.72 -2.27
N THR A 116 6.14 -25.65 -2.11
CA THR A 116 7.06 -25.14 -3.13
C THR A 116 6.99 -26.00 -4.39
N ASP A 117 7.17 -27.32 -4.25
CA ASP A 117 7.16 -28.29 -5.34
C ASP A 117 5.82 -28.27 -6.08
N THR A 118 4.72 -28.20 -5.32
CA THR A 118 3.37 -28.07 -5.89
C THR A 118 3.24 -26.77 -6.67
N TRP A 119 3.58 -25.62 -6.09
CA TRP A 119 3.43 -24.32 -6.76
C TRP A 119 4.24 -24.25 -8.05
N ILE A 120 5.48 -24.72 -8.05
CA ILE A 120 6.35 -24.65 -9.24
C ILE A 120 6.00 -25.66 -10.33
N SER A 121 5.26 -26.73 -10.00
CA SER A 121 4.82 -27.74 -10.97
C SER A 121 3.64 -27.27 -11.83
N LEU A 122 2.94 -26.23 -11.40
CA LEU A 122 1.79 -25.68 -12.13
C LEU A 122 2.20 -25.02 -13.44
N LYS A 123 1.38 -25.23 -14.49
CA LYS A 123 1.59 -24.63 -15.81
C LYS A 123 1.61 -23.10 -15.75
N SER A 124 0.78 -22.50 -14.89
CA SER A 124 0.72 -21.05 -14.64
C SER A 124 1.99 -20.49 -13.96
N SER A 125 2.81 -21.35 -13.36
CA SER A 125 4.01 -20.98 -12.62
C SER A 125 5.30 -21.13 -13.41
N LYS A 126 5.26 -21.42 -14.73
CA LYS A 126 6.47 -21.63 -15.54
C LYS A 126 7.52 -20.52 -15.41
N ASN A 127 7.07 -19.27 -15.27
CA ASN A 127 7.96 -18.11 -15.13
C ASN A 127 8.49 -17.91 -13.70
N ILE A 128 7.86 -18.51 -12.68
CA ILE A 128 8.27 -18.35 -11.28
C ILE A 128 9.68 -18.91 -11.06
N LYS A 129 9.98 -20.08 -11.65
CA LYS A 129 11.29 -20.73 -11.56
C LYS A 129 12.41 -19.87 -12.15
N ARG A 130 12.11 -19.15 -13.24
CA ARG A 130 13.08 -18.26 -13.88
C ARG A 130 13.37 -17.05 -13.00
N CYS A 131 12.37 -16.51 -12.30
CA CYS A 131 12.56 -15.33 -11.46
C CYS A 131 13.35 -15.64 -10.19
N PHE A 132 13.03 -16.76 -9.54
CA PHE A 132 13.65 -17.18 -8.29
C PHE A 132 14.81 -18.17 -8.52
N ASP A 133 15.79 -17.72 -9.30
CA ASP A 133 16.97 -18.47 -9.73
C ASP A 133 18.12 -18.49 -8.70
N GLY A 134 17.92 -17.87 -7.54
CA GLY A 134 18.94 -17.72 -6.49
C GLY A 134 19.97 -16.60 -6.74
N LYS A 135 20.00 -16.01 -7.94
CA LYS A 135 20.95 -14.94 -8.31
C LYS A 135 20.34 -13.57 -8.10
N ARG A 136 19.08 -13.38 -8.51
CA ARG A 136 18.39 -12.10 -8.37
C ARG A 136 17.71 -11.96 -7.03
N GLU A 137 17.70 -10.73 -6.54
CA GLU A 137 17.04 -10.34 -5.31
C GLU A 137 15.72 -9.64 -5.59
N TRP A 138 14.69 -10.05 -4.88
CA TRP A 138 13.33 -9.57 -5.11
C TRP A 138 12.71 -8.98 -3.85
N PHE A 139 12.02 -7.86 -4.03
CA PHE A 139 11.06 -7.33 -3.06
C PHE A 139 9.70 -8.00 -3.30
N VAL A 140 9.27 -8.82 -2.34
CA VAL A 140 7.98 -9.52 -2.37
C VAL A 140 6.90 -8.68 -1.71
N ARG A 141 5.72 -8.64 -2.32
CA ARG A 141 4.50 -8.07 -1.74
C ARG A 141 3.25 -8.83 -2.15
N LEU A 142 2.22 -8.72 -1.32
CA LEU A 142 0.85 -9.00 -1.71
C LEU A 142 0.18 -7.70 -2.16
N ASP A 143 -1.10 -7.79 -2.54
CA ASP A 143 -1.86 -6.66 -3.04
C ASP A 143 -1.85 -5.47 -2.08
N GLN A 144 -2.34 -5.66 -0.86
CA GLN A 144 -2.50 -4.56 0.10
C GLN A 144 -1.25 -4.32 0.93
N MET A 145 -0.44 -5.37 1.20
CA MET A 145 0.72 -5.26 2.08
C MET A 145 1.91 -6.10 1.63
N SER A 146 3.12 -5.59 1.88
CA SER A 146 4.33 -6.40 1.81
C SER A 146 4.58 -7.10 3.17
N PRO A 147 5.00 -8.38 3.19
CA PRO A 147 5.35 -9.15 4.40
C PRO A 147 6.73 -8.78 4.96
N LYS A 148 6.97 -7.48 5.17
CA LYS A 148 8.24 -6.93 5.68
C LYS A 148 8.45 -7.16 7.18
N ASP A 149 7.41 -7.66 7.84
CA ASP A 149 7.37 -8.17 9.21
C ASP A 149 7.65 -9.67 9.30
N SER A 150 8.01 -10.33 8.19
CA SER A 150 8.41 -11.74 8.21
C SER A 150 9.61 -11.96 9.13
N ALA A 151 9.45 -12.85 10.11
CA ALA A 151 10.51 -13.19 11.06
C ALA A 151 11.60 -14.09 10.44
N LEU A 152 11.22 -15.01 9.55
CA LEU A 152 12.15 -16.03 9.02
C LEU A 152 12.99 -15.54 7.84
N ILE A 153 12.49 -14.58 7.05
CA ILE A 153 13.19 -14.06 5.88
C ILE A 153 13.17 -12.52 5.93
N PRO A 154 14.07 -11.89 6.69
CA PRO A 154 14.23 -10.44 6.64
C PRO A 154 14.87 -10.00 5.31
N GLY A 155 14.36 -8.93 4.70
CA GLY A 155 15.01 -8.30 3.54
C GLY A 155 14.60 -8.86 2.16
N PRO A 156 15.51 -9.03 1.20
CA PRO A 156 15.20 -9.55 -0.14
C PRO A 156 14.84 -11.05 -0.12
N THR A 157 14.30 -11.53 -1.24
CA THR A 157 13.95 -12.93 -1.48
C THR A 157 14.66 -13.41 -2.73
N ARG A 158 15.24 -14.61 -2.72
CA ARG A 158 16.00 -15.16 -3.86
C ARG A 158 15.41 -16.46 -4.40
N SER A 159 14.70 -17.22 -3.56
CA SER A 159 14.06 -18.48 -3.92
C SER A 159 12.53 -18.44 -3.71
N ILE A 160 11.80 -19.34 -4.37
CA ILE A 160 10.37 -19.55 -4.11
C ILE A 160 10.13 -20.08 -2.68
N LYS A 161 11.10 -20.85 -2.14
CA LYS A 161 11.09 -21.31 -0.74
C LYS A 161 11.12 -20.12 0.21
N ASP A 162 11.89 -19.09 -0.10
CA ASP A 162 11.93 -17.84 0.67
C ASP A 162 10.60 -17.10 0.59
N VAL A 163 9.90 -17.11 -0.55
CA VAL A 163 8.55 -16.52 -0.67
C VAL A 163 7.59 -17.24 0.27
N VAL A 164 7.54 -18.58 0.22
CA VAL A 164 6.66 -19.38 1.08
C VAL A 164 6.94 -19.09 2.55
N ARG A 165 8.21 -19.16 2.97
CA ARG A 165 8.60 -18.85 4.35
C ARG A 165 8.29 -17.42 4.75
N LYS A 166 8.46 -16.46 3.82
CA LYS A 166 8.17 -15.05 4.05
C LYS A 166 6.67 -14.80 4.26
N LEU A 167 5.82 -15.43 3.46
CA LEU A 167 4.36 -15.37 3.63
C LEU A 167 3.90 -16.08 4.90
N ALA A 168 4.47 -17.25 5.19
CA ALA A 168 4.12 -18.07 6.35
C ALA A 168 4.58 -17.48 7.70
N SER A 169 5.52 -16.54 7.72
CA SER A 169 6.05 -15.95 8.96
C SER A 169 5.78 -14.45 9.10
N GLY A 170 4.87 -13.89 8.29
CA GLY A 170 4.49 -12.48 8.32
C GLY A 170 3.03 -12.30 8.71
N MET A 171 2.77 -11.57 9.81
CA MET A 171 1.41 -11.25 10.26
C MET A 171 0.64 -10.44 9.22
N LYS A 172 1.32 -9.54 8.49
CA LYS A 172 0.69 -8.78 7.41
C LYS A 172 0.29 -9.65 6.22
N ALA A 173 1.09 -10.67 5.89
CA ALA A 173 0.69 -11.63 4.85
C ALA A 173 -0.54 -12.42 5.29
N TYR A 174 -0.52 -12.95 6.51
CA TYR A 174 -1.68 -13.63 7.10
C TYR A 174 -2.96 -12.80 7.00
N GLY A 175 -2.93 -11.54 7.43
CA GLY A 175 -4.09 -10.65 7.39
C GLY A 175 -4.60 -10.33 5.98
N VAL A 176 -3.72 -10.25 4.98
CA VAL A 176 -4.11 -10.10 3.57
C VAL A 176 -4.78 -11.37 3.06
N LEU A 177 -4.17 -12.54 3.28
CA LEU A 177 -4.67 -13.81 2.76
C LEU A 177 -6.05 -14.15 3.34
N HIS A 178 -6.25 -13.96 4.65
CA HIS A 178 -7.56 -14.17 5.27
C HIS A 178 -8.63 -13.23 4.72
N ARG A 179 -8.27 -11.97 4.49
CA ARG A 179 -9.20 -11.01 3.90
C ARG A 179 -9.63 -11.42 2.49
N GLU A 180 -8.70 -11.82 1.64
CA GLU A 180 -9.04 -12.31 0.30
C GLU A 180 -9.97 -13.52 0.36
N ALA A 181 -9.76 -14.42 1.33
CA ALA A 181 -10.65 -15.55 1.57
C ALA A 181 -12.06 -15.11 2.03
N ASP A 182 -12.14 -14.17 2.98
CA ASP A 182 -13.40 -13.63 3.49
C ASP A 182 -14.17 -12.86 2.39
N GLU A 183 -13.49 -12.00 1.64
CA GLU A 183 -14.07 -11.25 0.52
C GLU A 183 -14.57 -12.18 -0.59
N ALA A 184 -13.80 -13.22 -0.93
CA ALA A 184 -14.22 -14.23 -1.90
C ALA A 184 -15.50 -14.94 -1.47
N LYS A 185 -15.59 -15.29 -0.18
CA LYS A 185 -16.79 -15.93 0.40
C LYS A 185 -18.00 -14.99 0.40
N VAL A 186 -17.84 -13.75 0.85
CA VAL A 186 -18.93 -12.75 0.89
C VAL A 186 -19.45 -12.44 -0.50
N GLN A 187 -18.54 -12.28 -1.48
CA GLN A 187 -18.90 -11.94 -2.86
C GLN A 187 -19.24 -13.18 -3.71
N LYS A 188 -19.19 -14.39 -3.14
CA LYS A 188 -19.40 -15.67 -3.84
C LYS A 188 -18.55 -15.78 -5.12
N LYS A 189 -17.30 -15.31 -5.06
CA LYS A 189 -16.35 -15.32 -6.17
C LYS A 189 -15.17 -16.25 -5.88
N GLU A 190 -14.41 -16.56 -6.93
CA GLU A 190 -13.15 -17.28 -6.76
C GLU A 190 -12.16 -16.45 -5.94
N MET A 191 -11.45 -17.10 -5.00
CA MET A 191 -10.36 -16.45 -4.27
C MET A 191 -9.17 -16.21 -5.20
N VAL A 192 -8.71 -14.97 -5.25
CA VAL A 192 -7.56 -14.56 -6.06
C VAL A 192 -6.52 -13.96 -5.14
N MET A 193 -5.39 -14.64 -5.02
CA MET A 193 -4.25 -14.16 -4.23
C MET A 193 -3.10 -13.88 -5.17
N HIS A 194 -2.57 -12.66 -5.13
CA HIS A 194 -1.41 -12.28 -5.93
C HIS A 194 -0.15 -12.11 -5.08
N VAL A 195 0.97 -12.55 -5.63
CA VAL A 195 2.31 -12.17 -5.18
C VAL A 195 2.95 -11.36 -6.28
N MET A 196 3.35 -10.14 -5.95
CA MET A 196 4.14 -9.30 -6.84
C MET A 196 5.56 -9.24 -6.35
N VAL A 197 6.45 -9.30 -7.32
CA VAL A 197 7.88 -9.15 -7.11
C VAL A 197 8.43 -8.03 -7.95
N ASN A 198 9.14 -7.12 -7.30
CA ASN A 198 9.93 -6.08 -7.96
C ASN A 198 11.40 -6.38 -7.70
N ALA A 199 12.29 -5.97 -8.61
CA ALA A 199 13.72 -6.01 -8.35
C ALA A 199 14.05 -5.33 -7.01
N TRP A 200 14.86 -5.99 -6.18
CA TRP A 200 15.32 -5.40 -4.93
C TRP A 200 16.31 -4.27 -5.21
N ASN A 201 16.04 -3.09 -4.64
CA ASN A 201 16.96 -1.97 -4.69
C ASN A 201 17.62 -1.77 -3.31
N ALA A 202 18.89 -2.16 -3.20
CA ALA A 202 19.70 -2.00 -1.99
C ALA A 202 20.06 -0.53 -1.69
N SER A 203 20.09 0.35 -2.71
CA SER A 203 20.38 1.78 -2.52
C SER A 203 19.17 2.58 -2.03
N MET A 204 17.97 1.99 -2.02
CA MET A 204 16.76 2.68 -1.58
C MET A 204 16.84 3.06 -0.09
N SER A 205 17.11 4.34 0.18
CA SER A 205 17.19 4.86 1.55
C SER A 205 15.87 4.67 2.30
N ARG A 206 15.97 4.09 3.50
CA ARG A 206 14.83 3.95 4.41
C ARG A 206 14.51 5.26 5.15
N GLY A 207 15.44 6.23 5.14
CA GLY A 207 15.31 7.51 5.83
C GLY A 207 14.42 8.51 5.10
N PHE A 208 14.37 8.42 3.77
CA PHE A 208 13.67 9.37 2.89
C PHE A 208 12.38 8.80 2.30
N LYS A 209 11.62 8.07 3.11
CA LYS A 209 10.31 7.52 2.73
C LYS A 209 9.21 8.29 3.42
N PHE A 210 8.28 8.76 2.62
CA PHE A 210 7.16 9.59 3.03
C PHE A 210 5.84 8.94 2.60
N ARG A 211 4.79 9.27 3.32
CA ARG A 211 3.41 8.88 3.04
C ARG A 211 2.58 10.14 2.97
N ALA A 212 2.01 10.39 1.81
CA ALA A 212 1.04 11.46 1.63
C ALA A 212 -0.38 10.88 1.69
N LEU A 213 -1.27 11.63 2.34
CA LEU A 213 -2.67 11.32 2.56
C LEU A 213 -3.49 12.10 1.54
N VAL A 214 -4.37 11.41 0.83
CA VAL A 214 -5.31 11.99 -0.13
C VAL A 214 -6.70 11.90 0.49
N ALA A 215 -7.37 13.04 0.63
CA ALA A 215 -8.74 13.06 1.12
C ALA A 215 -9.72 12.61 0.03
N PRO A 216 -10.88 12.04 0.40
CA PRO A 216 -11.94 11.78 -0.57
C PRO A 216 -12.34 13.09 -1.26
N ALA A 217 -12.36 13.11 -2.59
CA ALA A 217 -12.84 14.25 -3.36
C ALA A 217 -14.34 14.50 -3.10
N ALA A 218 -15.13 13.43 -2.90
CA ALA A 218 -16.55 13.55 -2.55
C ALA A 218 -16.80 14.28 -1.24
N ALA A 219 -15.89 14.17 -0.26
CA ALA A 219 -15.98 14.91 1.00
C ALA A 219 -15.76 16.43 0.80
N GLN A 220 -15.24 16.84 -0.36
CA GLN A 220 -15.01 18.23 -0.76
C GLN A 220 -16.08 18.75 -1.73
N GLY A 221 -17.15 17.97 -1.97
CA GLY A 221 -18.26 18.35 -2.85
C GLY A 221 -18.08 17.95 -4.31
N VAL A 222 -17.05 17.18 -4.65
CA VAL A 222 -16.88 16.63 -6.00
C VAL A 222 -17.94 15.55 -6.24
N VAL A 223 -18.84 15.80 -7.18
CA VAL A 223 -19.92 14.90 -7.54
C VAL A 223 -19.54 14.11 -8.79
N LEU A 224 -19.85 12.81 -8.78
CA LEU A 224 -19.78 12.00 -10.00
C LEU A 224 -20.82 12.53 -10.99
N GLY A 225 -20.38 13.32 -11.98
CA GLY A 225 -21.25 13.84 -13.03
C GLY A 225 -21.95 12.73 -13.82
N LEU A 226 -23.16 13.02 -14.31
CA LEU A 226 -23.90 12.16 -15.25
C LEU A 226 -23.27 12.19 -16.66
N ASP A 227 -22.48 13.22 -16.97
CA ASP A 227 -21.73 13.31 -18.21
C ASP A 227 -20.48 12.41 -18.14
N ALA A 228 -20.55 11.33 -18.91
CA ALA A 228 -19.59 10.25 -18.90
C ALA A 228 -18.14 10.73 -19.16
N GLY A 229 -17.29 10.57 -18.14
CA GLY A 229 -15.89 10.16 -18.38
C GLY A 229 -14.84 11.27 -18.48
N LYS A 230 -15.05 12.44 -17.88
CA LYS A 230 -13.93 13.37 -17.60
C LYS A 230 -14.00 13.86 -16.17
N TYR A 231 -12.99 13.49 -15.39
CA TYR A 231 -12.74 14.00 -14.06
C TYR A 231 -11.44 14.77 -14.07
N ASP A 232 -11.35 15.80 -13.24
CA ASP A 232 -10.12 16.58 -13.17
C ASP A 232 -9.19 15.93 -12.13
N PRO A 233 -7.96 15.52 -12.50
CA PRO A 233 -6.94 15.15 -11.51
C PRO A 233 -6.77 16.17 -10.38
N GLU A 234 -7.08 17.46 -10.64
CA GLU A 234 -7.04 18.54 -9.66
C GLU A 234 -8.15 18.45 -8.57
N ASP A 235 -9.17 17.60 -8.76
CA ASP A 235 -10.20 17.32 -7.74
C ASP A 235 -9.63 16.57 -6.52
N PHE A 236 -8.44 15.96 -6.68
CA PHE A 236 -7.77 15.21 -5.62
C PHE A 236 -6.76 16.08 -4.87
N CYS A 237 -6.92 16.18 -3.56
CA CYS A 237 -6.07 17.02 -2.72
C CYS A 237 -5.22 16.21 -1.73
N LEU A 238 -3.93 16.54 -1.67
CA LEU A 238 -3.01 16.10 -0.63
C LEU A 238 -3.29 16.89 0.66
N VAL A 239 -3.73 16.20 1.71
CA VAL A 239 -4.08 16.87 2.97
C VAL A 239 -2.99 16.82 4.03
N ALA A 240 -2.07 15.86 3.94
CA ALA A 240 -0.96 15.72 4.86
C ALA A 240 0.14 14.82 4.29
N ILE A 241 1.38 15.10 4.68
CA ILE A 241 2.53 14.26 4.36
C ILE A 241 3.27 13.92 5.66
N SER A 242 3.67 12.67 5.82
CA SER A 242 4.36 12.18 7.02
C SER A 242 5.54 11.27 6.65
N LYS A 243 6.59 11.29 7.48
CA LYS A 243 7.71 10.36 7.35
C LYS A 243 7.27 8.96 7.76
N TYR A 244 7.59 7.95 6.96
CA TYR A 244 7.18 6.55 7.21
C TYR A 244 7.77 5.99 8.52
N ARG A 245 9.00 6.39 8.89
CA ARG A 245 9.66 6.05 10.15
C ARG A 245 9.77 7.27 11.05
N TRP A 246 8.64 7.90 11.34
CA TRP A 246 8.54 9.12 12.14
C TRP A 246 9.19 9.01 13.53
N LEU A 247 9.24 7.81 14.13
CA LEU A 247 9.94 7.57 15.40
C LEU A 247 11.46 7.75 15.34
N LYS A 248 12.05 7.74 14.13
CA LYS A 248 13.50 7.94 13.96
C LYS A 248 13.78 9.41 13.66
N PRO A 249 14.85 9.99 14.24
CA PRO A 249 15.30 11.34 13.90
C PRO A 249 15.37 11.53 12.38
N PHE A 250 14.94 12.71 11.91
CA PHE A 250 15.05 13.09 10.52
C PHE A 250 16.42 13.71 10.28
N THR A 251 17.26 12.99 9.56
CA THR A 251 18.56 13.46 9.11
C THR A 251 18.40 14.01 7.71
N LEU A 252 18.72 15.29 7.53
CA LEU A 252 18.72 15.92 6.22
C LEU A 252 19.81 15.33 5.33
N PRO A 253 19.59 15.19 4.01
CA PRO A 253 20.68 14.95 3.08
C PRO A 253 21.69 16.11 3.13
N ASP A 254 22.96 15.78 2.88
CA ASP A 254 24.02 16.80 2.85
C ASP A 254 23.68 17.90 1.84
N GLY A 255 23.79 19.16 2.29
CA GLY A 255 23.55 20.33 1.45
C GLY A 255 22.08 20.69 1.21
N LEU A 256 21.10 19.97 1.80
CA LEU A 256 19.69 20.31 1.68
C LEU A 256 19.10 20.85 2.99
N THR A 257 18.27 21.88 2.87
CA THR A 257 17.46 22.42 3.95
C THR A 257 16.17 21.61 4.13
N THR A 258 15.55 21.72 5.30
CA THR A 258 14.23 21.10 5.56
C THR A 258 13.17 21.54 4.56
N GLN A 259 13.16 22.81 4.17
CA GLN A 259 12.19 23.34 3.21
C GLN A 259 12.38 22.72 1.83
N GLN A 260 13.61 22.65 1.33
CA GLN A 260 13.90 22.01 0.04
C GLN A 260 13.47 20.54 0.04
N VAL A 261 13.71 19.80 1.13
CA VAL A 261 13.24 18.42 1.23
C VAL A 261 11.71 18.36 1.27
N ALA A 262 11.04 19.26 1.98
CA ALA A 262 9.58 19.32 2.01
C ALA A 262 8.99 19.57 0.61
N ASP A 263 9.52 20.54 -0.12
CA ASP A 263 9.11 20.89 -1.48
C ASP A 263 9.30 19.69 -2.43
N MET A 264 10.47 19.04 -2.38
CA MET A 264 10.74 17.84 -3.18
C MET A 264 9.76 16.69 -2.90
N VAL A 265 9.40 16.48 -1.63
CA VAL A 265 8.44 15.43 -1.24
C VAL A 265 7.03 15.80 -1.70
N GLN A 266 6.65 17.06 -1.55
CA GLN A 266 5.35 17.56 -2.01
C GLN A 266 5.21 17.41 -3.52
N ASP A 267 6.19 17.84 -4.30
CA ASP A 267 6.22 17.69 -5.76
C ASP A 267 6.21 16.21 -6.19
N GLY A 268 6.95 15.36 -5.46
CA GLY A 268 6.92 13.92 -5.66
C GLY A 268 5.53 13.33 -5.40
N ALA A 269 4.87 13.75 -4.32
CA ALA A 269 3.53 13.28 -3.97
C ALA A 269 2.48 13.73 -5.00
N HIS A 270 2.53 14.98 -5.47
CA HIS A 270 1.65 15.49 -6.51
C HIS A 270 1.83 14.71 -7.82
N ARG A 271 3.06 14.48 -8.26
CA ARG A 271 3.33 13.69 -9.48
C ARG A 271 2.74 12.28 -9.39
N VAL A 272 2.96 11.59 -8.26
CA VAL A 272 2.40 10.24 -8.05
C VAL A 272 0.87 10.27 -8.01
N LEU A 273 0.27 11.29 -7.39
CA LEU A 273 -1.18 11.46 -7.36
C LEU A 273 -1.75 11.63 -8.77
N LEU A 274 -1.17 12.51 -9.58
CA LEU A 274 -1.56 12.73 -10.97
C LEU A 274 -1.41 11.47 -11.83
N ASP A 275 -0.34 10.70 -11.62
CA ASP A 275 -0.15 9.43 -12.33
C ASP A 275 -1.23 8.40 -11.97
N ILE A 276 -1.63 8.32 -10.70
CA ILE A 276 -2.70 7.43 -10.22
C ILE A 276 -4.05 7.84 -10.82
N THR A 277 -4.43 9.11 -10.71
CA THR A 277 -5.74 9.60 -11.18
C THR A 277 -5.88 9.46 -12.69
N ARG A 278 -4.83 9.82 -13.45
CA ARG A 278 -4.79 9.59 -14.90
C ARG A 278 -4.84 8.10 -15.25
N SER A 279 -4.19 7.22 -14.49
CA SER A 279 -4.25 5.78 -14.77
C SER A 279 -5.64 5.20 -14.48
N ALA A 280 -6.30 5.69 -13.43
CA ALA A 280 -7.66 5.30 -13.10
C ALA A 280 -8.63 5.66 -14.23
N ASP A 281 -8.54 6.90 -14.72
CA ASP A 281 -9.37 7.43 -15.80
C ASP A 281 -9.16 6.68 -17.13
N ASN A 282 -7.89 6.44 -17.51
CA ASN A 282 -7.56 5.88 -18.81
C ASN A 282 -7.62 4.35 -18.91
N SER A 283 -7.51 3.61 -17.79
CA SER A 283 -7.16 2.19 -17.87
C SER A 283 -7.84 1.25 -16.86
N LEU A 284 -8.37 1.76 -15.75
CA LEU A 284 -8.93 0.90 -14.68
C LEU A 284 -10.45 0.95 -14.60
N GLY A 285 -11.08 1.85 -15.35
CA GLY A 285 -12.52 1.94 -15.50
C GLY A 285 -13.21 2.71 -14.37
N ARG A 286 -14.52 2.92 -14.58
CA ARG A 286 -15.36 3.77 -13.73
C ARG A 286 -15.37 3.35 -12.26
N GLU A 287 -15.44 2.06 -11.98
CA GLU A 287 -15.55 1.55 -10.60
C GLU A 287 -14.36 1.98 -9.75
N VAL A 288 -13.12 1.74 -10.20
CA VAL A 288 -11.90 2.14 -9.48
C VAL A 288 -11.86 3.65 -9.26
N HIS A 289 -12.31 4.42 -10.25
CA HIS A 289 -12.36 5.87 -10.15
C HIS A 289 -13.37 6.36 -9.11
N GLU A 290 -14.60 5.82 -9.13
CA GLU A 290 -15.61 6.12 -8.11
C GLU A 290 -15.11 5.81 -6.69
N MET A 291 -14.35 4.71 -6.56
CA MET A 291 -13.75 4.35 -5.28
C MET A 291 -12.71 5.37 -4.82
N LEU A 292 -11.86 5.89 -5.72
CA LEU A 292 -10.90 6.95 -5.38
C LEU A 292 -11.58 8.25 -4.96
N ILE A 293 -12.68 8.64 -5.63
CA ILE A 293 -13.45 9.84 -5.27
C ILE A 293 -14.08 9.71 -3.88
N LYS A 294 -14.67 8.55 -3.60
CA LYS A 294 -15.43 8.29 -2.36
C LYS A 294 -14.54 7.93 -1.17
N SER A 295 -13.30 7.51 -1.41
CA SER A 295 -12.45 6.91 -0.38
C SER A 295 -11.14 7.67 -0.21
N LYS A 296 -10.69 7.79 1.04
CA LYS A 296 -9.33 8.24 1.31
C LYS A 296 -8.34 7.18 0.82
N PHE A 297 -7.19 7.62 0.33
CA PHE A 297 -6.08 6.72 0.04
C PHE A 297 -4.75 7.37 0.38
N THR A 298 -3.66 6.60 0.27
CA THR A 298 -2.33 7.09 0.58
C THR A 298 -1.37 6.79 -0.56
N VAL A 299 -0.54 7.76 -0.89
CA VAL A 299 0.59 7.56 -1.81
C VAL A 299 1.88 7.52 -1.02
N ASN A 300 2.82 6.66 -1.42
CA ASN A 300 4.13 6.60 -0.78
C ASN A 300 5.16 7.19 -1.73
N VAL A 301 5.97 8.11 -1.22
CA VAL A 301 7.02 8.81 -1.97
C VAL A 301 8.37 8.44 -1.36
N SER A 302 9.37 8.21 -2.19
CA SER A 302 10.76 8.04 -1.74
C SER A 302 11.60 9.06 -2.49
N LEU A 303 12.40 9.84 -1.77
CA LEU A 303 13.50 10.56 -2.41
C LEU A 303 14.63 9.56 -2.64
N GLN A 304 15.14 9.53 -3.88
CA GLN A 304 16.30 8.75 -4.28
C GLN A 304 17.41 9.71 -4.66
#